data_AF-A0A2E2EG45-F1
#
_entry.id   AF-A0A2E2EG45-F1
#
_cell.length_a   1.000
_cell.length_b   1.000
_cell.length_c   1.000
_cell.angle_alpha   90.00
_cell.angle_beta   90.00
_cell.angle_gamma   90.00
#
_symmetry.space_group_name_H-M   'P 1'
#
loop_
_entity.id
_entity.type
_entity.pdbx_description
1 polymer ?
#
loop_
_entity_poly.entity_id
_entity_poly.type
_entity_poly.pdbx_seq_one_letter_code
_entity_poly.pdbx_strand_id
1 'polypeptide(L)'
;MAFSVGASAFDAEKFFKKTCTQCHTIGGGDKIGPDLAGLSKRRKVDWIVKFVNYPDGMINGDAEEPGYEKPDALAKKVYELYKPQMMAEQEMSKEQVKAVLKYIDAQNKQPKGKITKLK
;
A
#
# COMPACT_ATOMS: atom_id res chain seq x y z
N MET A 1 17.53 8.10 -36.97
CA MET A 1 16.12 8.16 -36.53
C MET A 1 16.04 7.47 -35.17
N ALA A 2 15.99 8.23 -34.07
CA ALA A 2 15.88 7.65 -32.73
C ALA A 2 14.42 7.74 -32.31
N PHE A 3 13.77 6.58 -32.17
CA PHE A 3 12.41 6.47 -31.66
C PHE A 3 12.42 6.82 -30.18
N SER A 4 12.00 8.05 -29.85
CA SER A 4 11.60 8.42 -28.50
C SER A 4 10.32 7.66 -28.17
N VAL A 5 10.47 6.50 -27.52
CA VAL A 5 9.36 5.81 -26.88
C VAL A 5 8.88 6.73 -25.74
N GLY A 6 7.78 7.43 -25.98
CA GLY A 6 7.05 8.11 -24.93
C GLY A 6 6.66 7.09 -23.89
N ALA A 7 7.21 7.22 -22.68
CA ALA A 7 6.79 6.45 -21.53
C ALA A 7 5.28 6.65 -21.36
N SER A 8 4.49 5.58 -21.57
CA SER A 8 3.10 5.55 -21.15
C SER A 8 3.08 5.87 -19.66
N ALA A 9 2.65 7.08 -19.30
CA ALA A 9 2.60 7.50 -17.92
C ALA A 9 1.70 6.53 -17.15
N PHE A 10 2.21 5.96 -16.06
CA PHE A 10 1.44 5.10 -15.19
C PHE A 10 0.19 5.85 -14.68
N ASP A 11 -0.99 5.36 -15.08
CA ASP A 11 -2.27 5.92 -14.66
C ASP A 11 -2.65 5.37 -13.27
N ALA A 12 -2.24 6.12 -12.25
CA ALA A 12 -2.47 5.77 -10.86
C ALA A 12 -3.96 5.67 -10.48
N GLU A 13 -4.81 6.51 -11.07
CA GLU A 13 -6.25 6.48 -10.79
C GLU A 13 -6.87 5.19 -11.35
N LYS A 14 -6.60 4.89 -12.61
CA LYS A 14 -7.11 3.68 -13.26
C LYS A 14 -6.59 2.42 -12.56
N PHE A 15 -5.30 2.39 -12.23
CA PHE A 15 -4.72 1.28 -11.48
C PHE A 15 -5.37 1.11 -10.11
N PHE A 16 -5.49 2.19 -9.33
CA PHE A 16 -6.11 2.14 -8.01
C PHE A 16 -7.56 1.62 -8.08
N LYS A 17 -8.34 2.15 -9.02
CA LYS A 17 -9.74 1.74 -9.21
C LYS A 17 -9.90 0.29 -9.62
N LYS A 18 -8.95 -0.27 -10.38
CA LYS A 18 -9.00 -1.66 -10.83
C LYS A 18 -8.51 -2.64 -9.75
N THR A 19 -7.46 -2.26 -9.03
CA THR A 19 -6.70 -3.19 -8.19
C THR A 19 -6.98 -2.98 -6.71
N CYS A 20 -6.92 -1.74 -6.21
CA CYS A 20 -6.93 -1.46 -4.77
C CYS A 20 -8.34 -1.37 -4.17
N THR A 21 -9.32 -0.87 -4.92
CA THR A 21 -10.71 -0.69 -4.45
C THR A 21 -11.43 -2.01 -4.16
N GLN A 22 -10.91 -3.13 -4.66
CA GLN A 22 -11.41 -4.46 -4.37
C GLN A 22 -11.34 -4.75 -2.86
N CYS A 23 -10.28 -4.30 -2.20
CA CYS A 23 -10.03 -4.58 -0.78
C CYS A 23 -10.02 -3.34 0.10
N HIS A 24 -9.78 -2.15 -0.45
CA HIS A 24 -9.60 -0.91 0.32
C HIS A 24 -10.61 0.17 -0.03
N THR A 25 -10.73 1.16 0.84
CA THR A 25 -11.47 2.41 0.60
C THR A 25 -10.56 3.63 0.77
N ILE A 26 -11.07 4.80 0.38
CA ILE A 26 -10.47 6.10 0.70
C ILE A 26 -11.52 6.92 1.47
N GLY A 27 -11.40 6.97 2.79
CA GLY A 27 -12.32 7.68 3.69
C GLY A 27 -13.66 6.98 3.93
N GLY A 28 -13.78 5.75 3.44
CA GLY A 28 -14.97 4.91 3.57
C GLY A 28 -14.92 3.97 4.78
N GLY A 29 -13.78 3.86 5.46
CA GLY A 29 -13.57 2.91 6.54
C GLY A 29 -13.06 1.55 6.09
N ASP A 30 -13.13 0.59 7.00
CA ASP A 30 -12.58 -0.76 6.78
C ASP A 30 -13.39 -1.54 5.75
N LYS A 31 -12.70 -2.33 4.93
CA LYS A 31 -13.31 -3.33 4.04
C LYS A 31 -12.62 -4.68 4.30
N ILE A 32 -11.97 -5.25 3.30
CA ILE A 32 -11.09 -6.41 3.48
C ILE A 32 -9.78 -5.94 4.13
N GLY A 33 -9.24 -4.82 3.64
CA GLY A 33 -8.10 -4.13 4.20
C GLY A 33 -8.47 -2.80 4.87
N PRO A 34 -7.46 -2.11 5.45
CA PRO A 34 -7.62 -0.80 6.07
C PRO A 34 -8.03 0.31 5.10
N ASP A 35 -8.62 1.38 5.63
CA ASP A 35 -8.80 2.62 4.90
C ASP A 35 -7.43 3.26 4.55
N LEU A 36 -7.26 3.64 3.28
CA LEU A 36 -6.02 4.20 2.76
C LEU A 36 -5.96 5.74 2.85
N ALA A 37 -7.06 6.42 3.18
CA ALA A 37 -7.07 7.87 3.28
C ALA A 37 -5.96 8.37 4.24
N GLY A 38 -5.13 9.30 3.78
CA GLY A 38 -4.02 9.88 4.55
C GLY A 38 -2.88 8.91 4.89
N LEU A 39 -2.72 7.80 4.15
CA LEU A 39 -1.65 6.82 4.38
C LEU A 39 -0.25 7.45 4.31
N SER A 40 -0.01 8.33 3.34
CA SER A 40 1.26 9.04 3.18
C SER A 40 1.67 9.89 4.39
N LYS A 41 0.70 10.32 5.19
CA LYS A 41 0.92 11.10 6.43
C LYS A 41 1.26 10.21 7.62
N ARG A 42 0.83 8.95 7.60
CA ARG A 42 1.02 8.00 8.71
C ARG A 42 2.28 7.15 8.54
N ARG A 43 2.71 6.90 7.30
CA ARG A 43 3.78 5.96 6.99
C ARG A 43 4.74 6.52 5.93
N LYS A 44 6.02 6.22 6.10
CA LYS A 44 7.07 6.58 5.14
C LYS A 44 6.84 5.83 3.84
N VAL A 45 7.09 6.48 2.70
CA VAL A 45 6.93 5.89 1.36
C VAL A 45 7.71 4.59 1.22
N ASP A 46 8.95 4.52 1.73
CA ASP A 46 9.77 3.31 1.63
C ASP A 46 9.17 2.11 2.37
N TRP A 47 8.52 2.35 3.52
CA TRP A 47 7.80 1.31 4.24
C TRP A 47 6.59 0.82 3.43
N ILE A 48 5.86 1.75 2.81
CA ILE A 48 4.69 1.41 1.98
C ILE A 48 5.12 0.60 0.75
N VAL A 49 6.22 0.99 0.09
CA VAL A 49 6.78 0.26 -1.06
C VAL A 49 7.11 -1.18 -0.67
N LYS A 50 7.82 -1.37 0.46
CA LYS A 50 8.13 -2.71 0.96
C LYS A 50 6.85 -3.52 1.22
N PHE A 51 5.88 -2.93 1.91
CA PHE A 51 4.67 -3.66 2.31
C PHE A 51 3.80 -4.04 1.12
N VAL A 52 3.65 -3.15 0.15
CA VAL A 52 2.82 -3.39 -1.03
C VAL A 52 3.43 -4.46 -1.95
N ASN A 53 4.75 -4.58 -1.95
CA ASN A 53 5.46 -5.52 -2.81
C ASN A 53 5.74 -6.86 -2.14
N TYR A 54 5.95 -6.90 -0.82
CA TYR A 54 6.14 -8.15 -0.10
C TYR A 54 5.54 -8.11 1.31
N PRO A 55 4.20 -8.12 1.42
CA PRO A 55 3.50 -8.01 2.70
C PRO A 55 3.77 -9.22 3.59
N ASP A 56 3.86 -10.43 3.03
CA ASP A 56 4.17 -11.64 3.80
C ASP A 56 5.55 -11.56 4.48
N GLY A 57 6.59 -11.20 3.72
CA GLY A 57 7.92 -10.97 4.29
C GLY A 57 7.94 -9.87 5.35
N MET A 58 7.16 -8.79 5.19
CA MET A 58 7.05 -7.78 6.25
C MET A 58 6.30 -8.28 7.49
N ILE A 59 5.27 -9.12 7.31
CA ILE A 59 4.44 -9.61 8.42
C ILE A 59 5.16 -10.73 9.17
N ASN A 60 5.73 -11.70 8.47
CA ASN A 60 6.28 -12.92 9.06
C ASN A 60 7.81 -12.87 9.22
N GLY A 61 8.48 -12.08 8.40
CA GLY A 61 9.92 -12.13 8.23
C GLY A 61 10.32 -13.23 7.25
N ASP A 62 11.36 -12.98 6.48
CA ASP A 62 11.99 -13.91 5.57
C ASP A 62 13.52 -13.77 5.71
N ALA A 63 14.16 -14.77 6.31
CA ALA A 63 15.59 -14.75 6.59
C ALA A 63 16.47 -14.79 5.33
N GLU A 64 15.92 -15.21 4.19
CA GLU A 64 16.63 -15.33 2.92
C GLU A 64 16.48 -14.07 2.05
N GLU A 65 15.47 -13.23 2.31
CA GLU A 65 15.19 -12.04 1.52
C GLU A 65 15.77 -10.75 2.16
N PRO A 66 16.75 -10.08 1.51
CA PRO A 66 17.36 -8.87 2.04
C PRO A 66 16.37 -7.75 2.30
N GLY A 67 16.40 -7.23 3.53
CA GLY A 67 15.52 -6.17 4.00
C GLY A 67 14.15 -6.63 4.52
N TYR A 68 13.92 -7.94 4.62
CA TYR A 68 12.74 -8.57 5.25
C TYR A 68 13.15 -9.64 6.29
N GLU A 69 14.40 -9.67 6.72
CA GLU A 69 14.98 -10.71 7.60
C GLU A 69 14.24 -10.91 8.91
N LYS A 70 13.56 -9.85 9.38
CA LYS A 70 12.77 -9.86 10.59
C LYS A 70 11.39 -9.28 10.34
N PRO A 71 10.36 -9.83 11.00
CA PRO A 71 9.02 -9.28 10.91
C PRO A 71 8.96 -7.84 11.42
N ASP A 72 8.26 -7.00 10.67
CA ASP A 72 7.93 -5.65 11.07
C ASP A 72 6.75 -5.69 12.06
N ALA A 73 6.97 -5.14 13.26
CA ALA A 73 5.98 -5.17 14.33
C ALA A 73 4.69 -4.42 13.97
N LEU A 74 4.76 -3.40 13.12
CA LEU A 74 3.60 -2.66 12.66
C LEU A 74 2.85 -3.44 11.58
N ALA A 75 3.55 -4.04 10.62
CA ALA A 75 2.96 -4.92 9.61
C ALA A 75 2.16 -6.06 10.27
N LYS A 76 2.73 -6.69 11.30
CA LYS A 76 2.03 -7.69 12.14
C LYS A 76 0.75 -7.13 12.76
N LYS A 77 0.82 -5.96 13.42
CA LYS A 77 -0.38 -5.37 14.04
C LYS A 77 -1.45 -5.01 13.01
N VAL A 78 -1.06 -4.57 11.81
CA VAL A 78 -2.01 -4.35 10.72
C VAL A 78 -2.64 -5.69 10.33
N TYR A 79 -1.86 -6.73 10.07
CA TYR A 79 -2.40 -8.04 9.71
C TYR A 79 -3.37 -8.59 10.77
N GLU A 80 -3.04 -8.52 12.06
CA GLU A 80 -3.90 -8.98 13.16
C GLU A 80 -5.28 -8.29 13.19
N LEU A 81 -5.40 -7.06 12.70
CA LEU A 81 -6.67 -6.32 12.63
C LEU A 81 -7.58 -6.77 11.46
N TYR A 82 -7.00 -7.37 10.42
CA TYR A 82 -7.66 -7.67 9.13
C TYR A 82 -7.55 -9.14 8.68
N LYS A 83 -6.88 -9.99 9.46
CA LYS A 83 -6.83 -11.45 9.24
C LYS A 83 -8.24 -12.06 9.12
N PRO A 84 -8.42 -13.19 8.40
CA PRO A 84 -7.38 -14.08 7.88
C PRO A 84 -6.75 -13.63 6.56
N GLN A 85 -7.26 -12.57 5.91
CA GLN A 85 -6.83 -12.23 4.56
C GLN A 85 -5.43 -11.59 4.53
N MET A 86 -4.55 -12.15 3.70
CA MET A 86 -3.23 -11.60 3.39
C MET A 86 -3.33 -10.70 2.15
N MET A 87 -2.65 -9.56 2.15
CA MET A 87 -2.64 -8.66 0.98
C MET A 87 -1.80 -9.29 -0.15
N ALA A 88 -2.31 -9.36 -1.37
CA ALA A 88 -1.49 -9.84 -2.48
C ALA A 88 -0.33 -8.87 -2.80
N GLU A 89 0.77 -9.40 -3.32
CA GLU A 89 1.89 -8.60 -3.84
C GLU A 89 1.46 -7.81 -5.08
N GLN A 90 1.93 -6.56 -5.21
CA GLN A 90 1.50 -5.65 -6.28
C GLN A 90 2.61 -5.27 -7.28
N GLU A 91 3.84 -5.76 -7.10
CA GLU A 91 5.00 -5.53 -7.97
C GLU A 91 5.14 -4.08 -8.49
N MET A 92 5.12 -3.11 -7.56
CA MET A 92 5.11 -1.69 -7.88
C MET A 92 6.48 -1.04 -7.67
N SER A 93 6.89 -0.17 -8.61
CA SER A 93 8.03 0.71 -8.39
C SER A 93 7.73 1.80 -7.35
N LYS A 94 8.78 2.38 -6.77
CA LYS A 94 8.65 3.50 -5.82
C LYS A 94 7.91 4.69 -6.43
N GLU A 95 8.10 4.96 -7.72
CA GLU A 95 7.44 6.03 -8.47
C GLU A 95 5.95 5.73 -8.65
N GLN A 96 5.60 4.48 -8.96
CA GLN A 96 4.20 4.05 -9.07
C GLN A 96 3.48 4.14 -7.72
N VAL A 97 4.13 3.70 -6.63
CA VAL A 97 3.57 3.84 -5.27
C VAL A 97 3.36 5.32 -4.92
N LYS A 98 4.32 6.19 -5.20
CA LYS A 98 4.16 7.65 -5.01
C LYS A 98 2.99 8.21 -5.81
N ALA A 99 2.81 7.79 -7.06
CA ALA A 99 1.71 8.23 -7.90
C ALA A 99 0.35 7.79 -7.33
N VAL A 100 0.25 6.55 -6.84
CA VAL A 100 -0.96 6.06 -6.14
C VAL A 100 -1.21 6.83 -4.85
N LEU A 101 -0.18 7.08 -4.03
CA LEU A 101 -0.34 7.86 -2.81
C LEU A 101 -0.81 9.30 -3.10
N LYS A 102 -0.27 9.93 -4.16
CA LYS A 102 -0.72 11.25 -4.61
C LYS A 102 -2.20 11.22 -5.02
N TYR A 103 -2.64 10.18 -5.73
CA TYR A 103 -4.05 10.01 -6.08
C TYR A 103 -4.94 9.86 -4.84
N ILE A 104 -4.50 9.07 -3.84
CA ILE A 104 -5.22 8.88 -2.57
C ILE A 104 -5.33 10.21 -1.80
N ASP A 105 -4.23 10.95 -1.69
CA ASP A 105 -4.19 12.21 -0.96
C ASP A 105 -5.04 13.30 -1.61
N ALA A 106 -5.10 13.32 -2.95
CA ALA A 106 -5.94 14.24 -3.71
C ALA A 106 -7.45 14.11 -3.38
N GLN A 107 -7.89 12.97 -2.83
CA GLN A 107 -9.28 12.80 -2.39
C GLN A 107 -9.62 13.63 -1.14
N ASN A 108 -8.61 14.16 -0.44
CA ASN A 108 -8.76 15.01 0.75
C ASN A 108 -9.68 14.40 1.81
N LYS A 109 -9.64 13.08 1.97
CA LYS A 109 -10.41 12.35 2.97
C LYS A 109 -9.59 12.10 4.23
N GLN A 110 -10.30 11.88 5.33
CA GLN A 110 -9.71 11.47 6.59
C GLN A 110 -9.81 9.94 6.74
N PRO A 111 -8.80 9.28 7.32
CA PRO A 111 -8.87 7.85 7.60
C PRO A 111 -10.03 7.54 8.54
N LYS A 112 -10.72 6.43 8.29
CA LYS A 112 -11.72 5.85 9.18
C LYS A 112 -11.39 4.39 9.50
N GLY A 113 -12.10 3.82 10.47
CA GLY A 113 -11.97 2.41 10.84
C GLY A 113 -10.83 2.13 11.82
N LYS A 114 -10.49 0.84 11.96
CA LYS A 114 -9.54 0.33 12.96
C LYS A 114 -8.16 0.96 12.82
N ILE A 115 -7.74 1.34 11.61
CA ILE A 115 -6.43 1.93 11.33
C ILE A 115 -6.19 3.26 12.06
N THR A 116 -7.26 3.98 12.43
CA THR A 116 -7.15 5.26 13.17
C THR A 116 -6.67 5.08 14.61
N LYS A 117 -6.80 3.87 15.15
CA LYS A 117 -6.36 3.51 16.51
C LYS A 117 -4.93 2.97 16.54
N LEU A 118 -4.37 2.68 15.37
CA LEU A 118 -3.02 2.14 15.21
C LEU A 118 -2.01 3.31 15.18
N LYS A 119 -1.43 3.62 16.33
CA LYS A 119 -0.32 4.56 16.45
C LYS A 119 0.96 3.94 15.86
#